data_AF-A0A9E3Z7U4-F1
#
_entry.id   AF-A0A9E3Z7U4-F1
#
_cell.length_a   1.000
_cell.length_b   1.000
_cell.length_c   1.000
_cell.angle_alpha   90.00
_cell.angle_beta   90.00
_cell.angle_gamma   90.00
#
_symmetry.space_group_name_H-M   'P 1'
#
loop_
_entity.id
_entity.type
_entity.pdbx_description
1 polymer ?
#
loop_
_entity_poly.entity_id
_entity_poly.type
_entity_poly.pdbx_seq_one_letter_code
_entity_poly.pdbx_strand_id
1 'polypeptide(L)'
;NTVIVVEHDEDAIRAADHLIDMGPGAGVHGGQVVAAGTPDEVMANPSSLTGQYLTGRREVPIPAERRTPQGGRWLAIQGASANNLRGVDARFPLGCFVCVTGVSGSGKSSLVVDTLYPALARQLNGSRQHAGAFGRIEGMGHLDKVVDIDQSPI
;
A
#
# COMPACT_ATOMS: atom_id res chain seq x y z
N ASN A 1 -27.52 18.24 -6.58
CA ASN A 1 -26.26 18.12 -5.82
C ASN A 1 -25.12 17.87 -6.79
N THR A 2 -23.93 18.37 -6.49
CA THR A 2 -22.71 18.12 -7.28
C THR A 2 -21.71 17.39 -6.40
N VAL A 3 -21.06 16.36 -6.93
CA VAL A 3 -20.03 15.58 -6.24
C VAL A 3 -18.71 15.79 -6.98
N ILE A 4 -17.66 16.18 -6.25
CA ILE A 4 -16.31 16.35 -6.78
C ILE A 4 -15.42 15.40 -6.00
N VAL A 5 -14.66 14.55 -6.70
CA VAL A 5 -13.82 13.51 -6.11
C VAL A 5 -12.40 13.61 -6.67
N VAL A 6 -11.40 13.50 -5.80
CA VAL A 6 -10.01 13.29 -6.18
C VAL A 6 -9.71 11.80 -6.03
N GLU A 7 -9.43 11.13 -7.15
CA GLU A 7 -9.24 9.68 -7.19
C GLU A 7 -8.12 9.27 -8.14
N HIS A 8 -7.67 8.03 -7.95
CA HIS A 8 -6.68 7.33 -8.77
C HIS A 8 -7.14 5.91 -9.13
N ASP A 9 -8.26 5.45 -8.58
CA ASP A 9 -8.89 4.17 -8.95
C ASP A 9 -9.46 4.21 -10.37
N GLU A 10 -9.10 3.22 -11.17
CA GLU A 10 -9.47 3.15 -12.59
C GLU A 10 -10.98 3.04 -12.79
N ASP A 11 -11.67 2.21 -12.01
CA ASP A 11 -13.11 1.98 -12.15
C ASP A 11 -13.89 3.25 -11.83
N ALA A 12 -13.50 3.97 -10.76
CA ALA A 12 -14.07 5.26 -10.42
C ALA A 12 -13.86 6.31 -11.52
N ILE A 13 -12.64 6.38 -12.09
CA ILE A 13 -12.32 7.32 -13.17
C ILE A 13 -13.16 7.03 -14.43
N ARG A 14 -13.30 5.74 -14.80
CA ARG A 14 -14.08 5.33 -15.96
C ARG A 14 -15.58 5.59 -15.80
N ALA A 15 -16.09 5.55 -14.58
CA ALA A 15 -17.50 5.80 -14.27
C ALA A 15 -17.85 7.29 -14.15
N ALA A 16 -16.88 8.20 -14.19
CA ALA A 16 -17.11 9.62 -14.01
C ALA A 16 -17.91 10.24 -15.17
N ASP A 17 -18.90 11.08 -14.86
CA ASP A 17 -19.60 11.89 -15.85
C ASP A 17 -18.66 12.92 -16.51
N HIS A 18 -17.70 13.43 -15.73
CA HIS A 18 -16.70 14.41 -16.16
C HIS A 18 -15.39 14.17 -15.42
N LEU A 19 -14.28 14.20 -16.16
CA LEU A 19 -12.93 13.96 -15.69
C LEU A 19 -12.06 15.19 -15.97
N ILE A 20 -11.30 15.63 -14.96
CA ILE A 20 -10.30 16.69 -15.07
C ILE A 20 -8.94 16.08 -14.74
N ASP A 21 -8.04 16.04 -15.71
CA ASP A 21 -6.68 15.54 -15.54
C ASP A 21 -5.71 16.70 -15.27
N MET A 22 -5.08 16.67 -14.10
CA MET A 22 -4.14 17.68 -13.64
C MET A 22 -2.70 17.22 -13.89
N GLY A 23 -1.83 18.12 -14.34
CA GLY A 23 -0.44 17.77 -14.61
C GLY A 23 0.39 18.96 -15.14
N PRO A 24 1.40 18.73 -16.01
CA PRO A 24 1.87 17.43 -16.50
C PRO A 24 2.72 16.63 -15.49
N GLY A 25 3.14 17.25 -14.38
CA GLY A 25 3.90 16.60 -13.30
C GLY A 25 3.41 17.03 -11.92
N ALA A 26 4.18 16.68 -10.89
CA ALA A 26 3.89 17.07 -9.50
C ALA A 26 4.62 18.36 -9.10
N GLY A 27 4.13 19.02 -8.05
CA GLY A 27 4.75 20.22 -7.48
C GLY A 27 4.87 21.36 -8.48
N VAL A 28 6.06 21.95 -8.60
CA VAL A 28 6.33 23.07 -9.53
C VAL A 28 6.16 22.71 -11.01
N HIS A 29 6.11 21.41 -11.33
CA HIS A 29 5.88 20.90 -12.68
C HIS A 29 4.39 20.58 -12.96
N GLY A 30 3.51 20.84 -12.00
CA GLY A 30 2.07 20.63 -12.09
C GLY A 30 1.28 21.93 -12.19
N GLY A 31 0.03 21.88 -11.73
CA GLY A 31 -0.84 23.06 -11.60
C GLY A 31 -1.56 23.47 -12.88
N GLN A 32 -1.60 22.59 -13.90
CA GLN A 32 -2.28 22.84 -15.17
C GLN A 32 -3.33 21.77 -15.42
N VAL A 33 -4.44 22.15 -16.07
CA VAL A 33 -5.41 21.21 -16.62
C VAL A 33 -4.86 20.71 -17.96
N VAL A 34 -4.48 19.43 -18.00
CA VAL A 34 -3.91 18.78 -19.19
C VAL A 34 -5.00 18.30 -20.14
N ALA A 35 -6.09 17.78 -19.58
CA ALA A 35 -7.28 17.36 -20.30
C ALA A 35 -8.51 17.53 -19.40
N ALA A 36 -9.66 17.84 -20.00
CA ALA A 36 -10.94 17.86 -19.29
C ALA A 36 -12.06 17.49 -20.27
N GLY A 37 -13.04 16.70 -19.81
CA GLY A 37 -14.10 16.17 -20.65
C GLY A 37 -14.72 14.90 -20.06
N THR A 38 -15.36 14.11 -20.91
CA THR A 38 -15.71 12.72 -20.59
C THR A 38 -14.46 11.84 -20.45
N PRO A 39 -14.53 10.68 -19.78
CA PRO A 39 -13.40 9.75 -19.71
C PRO A 39 -12.84 9.38 -21.10
N ASP A 40 -13.69 9.18 -22.10
CA ASP A 40 -13.28 8.86 -23.48
C ASP A 40 -12.48 9.99 -24.13
N GLU A 41 -12.88 11.25 -23.93
CA GLU A 41 -12.17 12.42 -24.44
C GLU A 41 -10.79 12.57 -23.77
N VAL A 42 -10.71 12.34 -22.46
CA VAL A 42 -9.43 12.37 -21.74
C VAL A 42 -8.51 11.22 -22.19
N MET A 43 -9.05 10.00 -22.38
CA MET A 43 -8.30 8.86 -22.91
C MET A 43 -7.79 9.09 -24.34
N ALA A 44 -8.52 9.85 -25.16
CA ALA A 44 -8.09 10.22 -26.50
C ALA A 44 -6.96 11.27 -26.52
N ASN A 45 -6.80 12.06 -25.45
CA ASN A 45 -5.79 13.11 -25.37
C ASN A 45 -4.37 12.52 -25.15
N PRO A 46 -3.44 12.65 -26.11
CA PRO A 46 -2.10 12.08 -25.99
C PRO A 46 -1.24 12.74 -24.90
N SER A 47 -1.55 13.97 -24.48
CA SER A 47 -0.82 14.67 -23.42
C SER A 47 -1.23 14.22 -22.01
N SER A 48 -2.39 13.58 -21.87
CA SER A 48 -2.88 13.07 -20.58
C SER A 48 -2.09 11.83 -20.17
N LEU A 49 -1.32 11.91 -19.08
CA LEU A 49 -0.63 10.75 -18.52
C LEU A 49 -1.64 9.71 -18.02
N THR A 50 -2.72 10.19 -17.39
CA THR A 50 -3.85 9.36 -16.95
C THR A 50 -4.48 8.61 -18.14
N GLY A 51 -4.77 9.31 -19.24
CA GLY A 51 -5.28 8.69 -20.47
C GLY A 51 -4.32 7.65 -21.06
N GLN A 52 -3.00 7.87 -20.99
CA GLN A 52 -2.01 6.88 -21.44
C GLN A 52 -2.04 5.58 -20.62
N TYR A 53 -2.27 5.63 -19.31
CA TYR A 53 -2.42 4.43 -18.48
C TYR A 53 -3.76 3.74 -18.72
N LEU A 54 -4.86 4.50 -18.77
CA LEU A 54 -6.21 3.96 -19.02
C LEU A 54 -6.34 3.28 -20.39
N THR A 55 -5.53 3.67 -21.37
CA THR A 55 -5.52 3.07 -22.72
C THR A 55 -4.47 1.97 -22.88
N GLY A 56 -3.67 1.69 -21.84
CA GLY A 56 -2.58 0.71 -21.92
C GLY A 56 -1.38 1.14 -22.77
N ARG A 57 -1.32 2.41 -23.23
CA ARG A 57 -0.10 2.97 -23.85
C ARG A 57 1.06 3.00 -22.85
N ARG A 58 0.74 3.12 -21.57
CA ARG A 58 1.64 2.90 -20.44
C ARG A 58 1.03 1.86 -19.52
N GLU A 59 1.89 1.09 -18.88
CA GLU A 59 1.51 0.05 -17.92
C GLU A 59 2.55 -0.04 -16.80
N VAL A 60 2.13 -0.56 -15.65
CA VAL A 60 3.05 -0.91 -14.57
C VAL A 60 3.58 -2.32 -14.85
N PRO A 61 4.88 -2.49 -15.13
CA PRO A 61 5.40 -3.80 -15.52
C PRO A 61 5.32 -4.79 -14.37
N ILE A 62 4.85 -6.01 -14.67
CA ILE A 62 4.86 -7.12 -13.71
C ILE A 62 6.23 -7.79 -13.78
N PRO A 63 6.97 -7.93 -12.65
CA PRO A 63 8.26 -8.60 -12.66
C PRO A 63 8.13 -10.04 -13.15
N ALA A 64 8.99 -10.45 -14.10
CA ALA A 64 9.02 -11.81 -14.64
C ALA A 64 9.41 -12.86 -13.59
N GLU A 65 10.26 -12.48 -12.63
CA GLU A 65 10.71 -13.34 -11.55
C GLU A 65 10.30 -12.79 -10.18
N ARG A 66 9.97 -13.69 -9.25
CA ARG A 66 9.66 -13.35 -7.86
C ARG A 66 10.87 -13.65 -6.98
N ARG A 67 11.17 -12.73 -6.06
CA ARG A 67 12.24 -12.93 -5.07
C ARG A 67 11.89 -14.09 -4.14
N THR A 68 12.89 -14.87 -3.78
CA THR A 68 12.80 -15.91 -2.74
C THR A 68 13.53 -15.46 -1.47
N PRO A 69 13.13 -15.91 -0.28
CA PRO A 69 13.78 -15.53 0.96
C PRO A 69 15.24 -15.98 0.98
N GLN A 70 16.17 -15.01 0.98
CA GLN A 70 17.60 -15.28 0.98
C GLN A 70 18.02 -15.99 2.27
N GLY A 71 18.66 -17.16 2.13
CA GLY A 71 19.08 -17.99 3.26
C GLY A 71 17.91 -18.64 4.02
N GLY A 72 16.71 -18.71 3.42
CA GLY A 72 15.54 -19.31 4.06
C GLY A 72 15.07 -18.55 5.31
N ARG A 73 15.33 -17.24 5.39
CA ARG A 73 14.98 -16.41 6.55
C ARG A 73 13.51 -16.01 6.55
N TRP A 74 12.86 -16.19 7.68
CA TRP A 74 11.45 -15.86 7.89
C TRP A 74 11.27 -15.08 9.19
N LEU A 75 10.31 -14.18 9.19
CA LEU A 75 9.70 -13.63 10.40
C LEU A 75 8.35 -14.32 10.59
N ALA A 76 8.04 -14.77 11.80
CA ALA A 76 6.76 -15.41 12.09
C ALA A 76 6.12 -14.80 13.32
N ILE A 77 4.83 -14.50 13.25
CA ILE A 77 4.00 -14.16 14.40
C ILE A 77 3.04 -15.31 14.65
N GLN A 78 2.87 -15.67 15.92
CA GLN A 78 1.95 -16.73 16.34
C GLN A 78 0.96 -16.24 17.37
N GLY A 79 -0.30 -16.66 17.21
CA GLY A 79 -1.40 -16.38 18.11
C GLY A 79 -1.76 -14.89 18.17
N ALA A 80 -1.65 -14.15 17.07
CA ALA A 80 -2.07 -12.74 17.05
C ALA A 80 -3.59 -12.64 17.28
N SER A 81 -3.99 -11.91 18.31
CA SER A 81 -5.37 -11.83 18.79
C SER A 81 -5.81 -10.40 19.13
N ALA A 82 -5.13 -9.40 18.55
CA ALA A 82 -5.55 -8.01 18.66
C ALA A 82 -6.88 -7.78 17.91
N ASN A 83 -7.77 -6.97 18.50
CA ASN A 83 -9.08 -6.62 17.93
C ASN A 83 -9.88 -7.85 17.49
N ASN A 84 -10.15 -8.01 16.19
CA ASN A 84 -10.93 -9.11 15.64
C ASN A 84 -10.08 -10.30 15.15
N LEU A 85 -8.76 -10.28 15.38
CA LEU A 85 -7.90 -11.41 15.04
C LEU A 85 -8.21 -12.62 15.93
N ARG A 86 -8.32 -13.80 15.33
CA ARG A 86 -8.72 -15.04 16.01
C ARG A 86 -7.54 -15.99 16.22
N GLY A 87 -6.48 -15.51 16.89
CA GLY A 87 -5.27 -16.30 17.13
C GLY A 87 -4.52 -16.61 15.84
N VAL A 88 -4.26 -15.59 15.03
CA VAL A 88 -3.68 -15.71 13.69
C VAL A 88 -2.19 -16.02 13.77
N ASP A 89 -1.78 -17.07 13.06
CA ASP A 89 -0.38 -17.39 12.77
C ASP A 89 -0.04 -16.93 11.35
N ALA A 90 1.05 -16.17 11.19
CA ALA A 90 1.49 -15.68 9.89
C ALA A 90 3.02 -15.68 9.77
N ARG A 91 3.51 -15.98 8.55
CA ARG A 91 4.94 -16.00 8.22
C ARG A 91 5.24 -15.04 7.07
N PHE A 92 6.30 -14.25 7.22
CA PHE A 92 6.75 -13.23 6.28
C PHE A 92 8.16 -13.58 5.78
N PRO A 93 8.36 -13.87 4.49
CA PRO A 93 9.67 -14.19 3.94
C PRO A 93 10.54 -12.93 3.87
N LEU A 94 11.71 -12.96 4.52
CA LEU A 94 12.61 -11.81 4.56
C LEU A 94 13.35 -11.62 3.23
N GLY A 95 13.54 -10.37 2.81
CA GLY A 95 14.12 -10.02 1.51
C GLY A 95 13.14 -10.10 0.33
N CYS A 96 11.86 -10.36 0.58
CA CYS A 96 10.81 -10.38 -0.42
C CYS A 96 9.92 -9.12 -0.33
N PHE A 97 9.21 -8.81 -1.42
CA PHE A 97 8.13 -7.83 -1.38
C PHE A 97 6.84 -8.55 -0.98
N VAL A 98 6.32 -8.25 0.21
CA VAL A 98 5.18 -8.96 0.81
C VAL A 98 4.01 -8.00 0.94
N CYS A 99 2.86 -8.37 0.39
CA CYS A 99 1.61 -7.63 0.52
C CYS A 99 0.69 -8.37 1.51
N VAL A 100 0.07 -7.62 2.43
CA VAL A 100 -1.01 -8.11 3.28
C VAL A 100 -2.32 -7.55 2.77
N THR A 101 -3.16 -8.41 2.19
CA THR A 101 -4.39 -8.01 1.48
C THR A 101 -5.65 -8.54 2.15
N GLY A 102 -6.82 -8.08 1.71
CA GLY A 102 -8.12 -8.43 2.27
C GLY A 102 -9.08 -7.24 2.36
N VAL A 103 -10.37 -7.53 2.51
CA VAL A 103 -11.45 -6.51 2.60
C VAL A 103 -11.28 -5.58 3.80
N SER A 104 -11.97 -4.42 3.79
CA SER A 104 -11.99 -3.53 4.95
C SER A 104 -12.50 -4.28 6.19
N GLY A 105 -11.88 -4.03 7.34
CA GLY A 105 -12.20 -4.71 8.59
C GLY A 105 -11.67 -6.15 8.72
N SER A 106 -10.95 -6.71 7.73
CA SER A 106 -10.44 -8.09 7.81
C SER A 106 -9.30 -8.31 8.81
N GLY A 107 -8.80 -7.25 9.46
CA GLY A 107 -7.71 -7.32 10.45
C GLY A 107 -6.30 -7.08 9.91
N LYS A 108 -6.14 -6.57 8.66
CA LYS A 108 -4.81 -6.25 8.08
C LYS A 108 -3.99 -5.31 8.96
N SER A 109 -4.57 -4.15 9.31
CA SER A 109 -3.91 -3.16 10.17
C SER A 109 -3.69 -3.72 11.57
N SER A 110 -4.64 -4.49 12.10
CA SER A 110 -4.47 -5.13 13.40
C SER A 110 -3.33 -6.13 13.44
N LEU A 111 -3.09 -6.88 12.36
CA LEU A 111 -1.95 -7.78 12.26
C LEU A 111 -0.64 -7.01 12.11
N VAL A 112 -0.56 -6.08 11.17
CA VAL A 112 0.70 -5.43 10.77
C VAL A 112 1.01 -4.20 11.62
N VAL A 113 0.09 -3.23 11.64
CA VAL A 113 0.28 -1.89 12.22
C VAL A 113 0.11 -1.91 13.73
N ASP A 114 -0.90 -2.62 14.26
CA ASP A 114 -1.20 -2.60 15.70
C ASP A 114 -0.42 -3.66 16.48
N THR A 115 0.02 -4.74 15.83
CA THR A 115 0.64 -5.89 16.51
C THR A 115 2.10 -6.09 16.09
N LEU A 116 2.34 -6.43 14.81
CA LEU A 116 3.69 -6.81 14.36
C LEU A 116 4.68 -5.65 14.46
N TYR A 117 4.33 -4.48 13.91
CA TYR A 117 5.22 -3.32 13.90
C TYR A 117 5.61 -2.84 15.31
N PRO A 118 4.68 -2.59 16.26
CA PRO A 118 5.03 -2.13 17.60
C PRO A 118 5.87 -3.17 18.37
N ALA A 119 5.61 -4.47 18.15
CA ALA A 119 6.39 -5.53 18.77
C ALA A 119 7.86 -5.51 18.28
N LEU A 120 8.06 -5.37 16.96
CA LEU A 120 9.40 -5.21 16.38
C LEU A 120 10.05 -3.90 16.79
N ALA A 121 9.32 -2.78 16.77
CA ALA A 121 9.85 -1.45 17.08
C ALA A 121 10.30 -1.36 18.54
N ARG A 122 9.57 -2.00 19.46
CA ARG A 122 9.98 -2.09 20.87
C ARG A 122 11.31 -2.84 21.01
N GLN A 123 11.46 -3.96 20.30
CA GLN A 123 12.64 -4.82 20.43
C GLN A 123 13.87 -4.29 19.69
N LEU A 124 13.69 -3.75 18.48
CA LEU A 124 14.78 -3.36 17.58
C LEU A 124 15.13 -1.87 17.70
N ASN A 125 14.14 -1.02 17.99
CA ASN A 125 14.30 0.44 17.98
C ASN A 125 14.13 1.07 19.38
N GLY A 126 13.84 0.28 20.42
CA GLY A 126 13.57 0.79 21.77
C GLY A 126 12.28 1.61 21.91
N SER A 127 11.32 1.43 20.98
CA SER A 127 10.03 2.12 21.02
C SER A 127 9.24 1.80 22.29
N ARG A 128 8.46 2.77 22.78
CA ARG A 128 7.51 2.59 23.90
C ARG A 128 6.11 2.18 23.47
N GLN A 129 5.88 2.01 22.16
CA GLN A 129 4.58 1.58 21.65
C GLN A 129 4.21 0.20 22.21
N HIS A 130 2.91 0.02 22.47
CA HIS A 130 2.35 -1.25 22.89
C HIS A 130 1.83 -2.01 21.68
N ALA A 131 2.31 -3.23 21.50
CA ALA A 131 1.74 -4.16 20.55
C ALA A 131 0.40 -4.69 21.06
N GLY A 132 -0.52 -4.95 20.14
CA GLY A 132 -1.70 -5.77 20.40
C GLY A 132 -1.33 -7.17 20.90
N ALA A 133 -2.33 -7.94 21.35
CA ALA A 133 -2.09 -9.27 21.91
C ALA A 133 -1.56 -10.24 20.85
N PHE A 134 -0.50 -10.97 21.19
CA PHE A 134 0.06 -12.08 20.41
C PHE A 134 0.75 -13.10 21.33
N GLY A 135 0.95 -14.32 20.83
CA GLY A 135 1.65 -15.37 21.57
C GLY A 135 3.16 -15.19 21.54
N ARG A 136 3.77 -15.25 20.35
CA ARG A 136 5.21 -14.99 20.17
C ARG A 136 5.56 -14.55 18.77
N ILE A 137 6.75 -13.97 18.62
CA ILE A 137 7.35 -13.66 17.32
C ILE A 137 8.70 -14.39 17.23
N GLU A 138 8.94 -15.05 16.11
CA GLU A 138 10.18 -15.78 15.79
C GLU A 138 10.89 -15.11 14.60
N GLY A 139 12.21 -15.24 14.53
CA GLY A 139 13.01 -14.71 13.41
C GLY A 139 13.38 -13.22 13.53
N MET A 140 13.10 -12.57 14.65
CA MET A 140 13.48 -11.17 14.90
C MET A 140 15.00 -10.95 14.86
N GLY A 141 15.80 -11.97 15.21
CA GLY A 141 17.26 -11.90 15.13
C GLY A 141 17.83 -11.78 13.71
N HIS A 142 16.99 -11.85 12.68
CA HIS A 142 17.38 -11.58 11.30
C HIS A 142 17.21 -10.11 10.89
N LEU A 143 16.71 -9.26 11.79
CA LEU A 143 16.37 -7.87 11.54
C LEU A 143 17.19 -6.95 12.44
N ASP A 144 17.81 -5.93 11.86
CA ASP A 144 18.58 -4.93 12.62
C ASP A 144 17.71 -3.71 12.99
N LYS A 145 16.66 -3.44 12.22
CA LYS A 145 15.79 -2.27 12.37
C LYS A 145 14.41 -2.53 11.76
N VAL A 146 13.39 -1.87 12.29
CA VAL A 146 12.09 -1.71 11.62
C VAL A 146 11.81 -0.24 11.33
N VAL A 147 11.19 0.04 10.20
CA VAL A 147 10.78 1.39 9.78
C VAL A 147 9.33 1.30 9.31
N ASP A 148 8.49 2.18 9.83
CA ASP A 148 7.14 2.41 9.31
C ASP A 148 7.17 3.66 8.43
N ILE A 149 6.48 3.58 7.29
CA ILE A 149 6.29 4.69 6.36
C ILE A 149 4.78 4.81 6.21
N ASP A 150 4.21 5.80 6.90
CA ASP A 150 2.79 6.05 6.94
C ASP A 150 2.42 7.32 6.17
N GLN A 151 1.15 7.72 6.27
CA GLN A 151 0.64 8.95 5.67
C GLN A 151 0.58 10.11 6.68
N SER A 152 1.33 10.04 7.78
CA SER A 152 1.39 11.15 8.74
C SER A 152 1.92 12.40 8.04
N PRO A 153 1.32 13.59 8.28
CA PRO A 153 1.83 14.84 7.72
C PRO A 153 3.32 15.02 8.07
N ILE A 154 4.11 15.39 7.07
CA ILE A 154 5.54 15.73 7.23
C ILE A 154 5.68 17.09 7.91
#